data_AF-A0A1B6FTV8-F1
#
_entry.id   AF-A0A1B6FTV8-F1
#
_cell.length_a   1.000
_cell.length_b   1.000
_cell.length_c   1.000
_cell.angle_alpha   90.00
_cell.angle_beta   90.00
_cell.angle_gamma   90.00
#
_symmetry.space_group_name_H-M   'P 1'
#
loop_
_entity.id
_entity.type
_entity.pdbx_description
1 polymer ?
#
loop_
_entity_poly.entity_id
_entity_poly.type
_entity_poly.pdbx_seq_one_letter_code
_entity_poly.pdbx_strand_id
1 'polypeptide(L)'
;QYRMHPAIAQWPSEYFYKKEVISHESLESRSANFPLQPYLVLSHDRPQSCQEECNYDEAVMVASLVHRILVSELVDPKTTIGVITPYNRQRDLIKKNIGFNENVEVGSVDSYQGRERDIIIFSCVRTEG
;
A
#
# COMPACT_ATOMS: atom_id res chain seq x y z
N GLN A 1 -10.76 -17.48 -0.16
CA GLN A 1 -9.84 -16.57 -0.86
C GLN A 1 -8.41 -17.05 -0.68
N TYR A 2 -7.57 -16.90 -1.71
CA TYR A 2 -6.22 -17.49 -1.78
C TYR A 2 -5.10 -16.45 -1.97
N ARG A 3 -5.40 -15.16 -1.77
CA ARG A 3 -4.52 -14.05 -2.14
C ARG A 3 -4.04 -13.28 -0.93
N MET A 4 -4.96 -12.74 -0.14
CA MET A 4 -4.68 -11.81 0.94
C MET A 4 -4.35 -12.52 2.25
N HIS A 5 -3.47 -11.95 3.06
CA HIS A 5 -3.30 -12.40 4.46
C HIS A 5 -4.65 -12.28 5.21
N PRO A 6 -5.01 -13.22 6.13
CA PRO A 6 -6.30 -13.18 6.84
C PRO A 6 -6.63 -11.83 7.51
N ALA A 7 -5.62 -11.20 8.13
CA ALA A 7 -5.76 -9.87 8.73
C ALA A 7 -6.18 -8.77 7.74
N ILE A 8 -5.76 -8.85 6.48
CA ILE A 8 -6.18 -7.91 5.41
C ILE A 8 -7.60 -8.27 4.94
N ALA A 9 -7.89 -9.56 4.80
CA ALA A 9 -9.18 -10.04 4.30
C ALA A 9 -10.35 -9.84 5.30
N GLN A 10 -10.06 -9.67 6.59
CA GLN A 10 -11.05 -9.57 7.65
C GLN A 10 -12.07 -8.44 7.42
N TRP A 11 -11.59 -7.20 7.26
CA TRP A 11 -12.48 -6.04 7.11
C TRP A 11 -13.33 -6.10 5.83
N PRO A 12 -12.78 -6.38 4.63
CA PRO A 12 -13.60 -6.54 3.42
C PRO A 12 -14.63 -7.67 3.52
N SER A 13 -14.26 -8.80 4.13
CA SER A 13 -15.17 -9.94 4.33
C SER A 13 -16.35 -9.55 5.20
N GLU A 14 -16.11 -8.85 6.31
CA GLU A 14 -17.16 -8.38 7.21
C GLU A 14 -18.05 -7.32 6.56
N TYR A 15 -17.47 -6.31 5.93
CA TYR A 15 -18.19 -5.15 5.42
C TYR A 15 -19.00 -5.45 4.16
N PHE A 16 -18.43 -6.17 3.19
CA PHE A 16 -19.06 -6.42 1.90
C PHE A 16 -19.71 -7.80 1.76
N TYR A 17 -19.26 -8.80 2.55
CA TYR A 17 -19.61 -10.21 2.33
C TYR A 17 -20.12 -10.91 3.59
N LYS A 18 -20.57 -10.18 4.61
CA LYS A 18 -21.18 -10.75 5.83
C LYS A 18 -20.33 -11.85 6.50
N LYS A 19 -19.00 -11.74 6.43
CA LYS A 19 -18.00 -12.70 6.95
C LYS A 19 -17.97 -14.06 6.26
N GLU A 20 -18.53 -14.19 5.07
CA GLU A 20 -18.55 -15.46 4.33
C GLU A 20 -17.24 -15.76 3.57
N VAL A 21 -16.34 -14.78 3.44
CA VAL A 21 -15.04 -14.98 2.77
C VAL A 21 -14.04 -15.61 3.73
N ILE A 22 -13.78 -16.90 3.53
CA ILE A 22 -12.81 -17.70 4.30
C ILE A 22 -11.42 -17.62 3.67
N SER A 23 -10.39 -17.41 4.48
CA SER A 23 -8.99 -17.41 4.03
C SER A 23 -8.38 -18.81 4.12
N HIS A 24 -7.54 -19.18 3.16
CA HIS A 24 -6.82 -20.45 3.22
C HIS A 24 -5.67 -20.39 4.25
N GLU A 25 -5.42 -21.50 4.95
CA GLU A 25 -4.42 -21.59 6.04
C GLU A 25 -2.99 -21.22 5.60
N SER A 26 -2.65 -21.50 4.33
CA SER A 26 -1.34 -21.19 3.76
C SER A 26 -0.99 -19.70 3.69
N LEU A 27 -1.94 -18.82 3.99
CA LEU A 27 -1.76 -17.37 3.91
C LEU A 27 -1.22 -16.75 5.20
N GLU A 28 -1.29 -17.46 6.34
CA GLU A 28 -0.76 -16.96 7.63
C GLU A 28 0.77 -16.88 7.64
N SER A 29 1.44 -17.77 6.90
CA SER A 29 2.90 -17.79 6.83
C SER A 29 3.49 -16.76 5.88
N ARG A 30 2.69 -16.11 5.02
CA ARG A 30 3.17 -15.17 4.00
C ARG A 30 3.88 -13.95 4.57
N SER A 31 3.54 -13.53 5.78
CA SER A 31 4.13 -12.35 6.44
C SER A 31 5.06 -12.70 7.60
N ALA A 32 5.42 -13.97 7.79
CA ALA A 32 6.16 -14.42 8.98
C ALA A 32 7.51 -13.70 9.19
N ASN A 33 8.16 -13.30 8.09
CA ASN A 33 9.46 -12.62 8.12
C ASN A 33 9.35 -11.11 7.84
N PHE A 34 8.14 -10.58 7.66
CA PHE A 34 7.96 -9.16 7.34
C PHE A 34 7.92 -8.33 8.63
N PRO A 35 8.68 -7.22 8.72
CA PRO A 35 8.82 -6.47 9.97
C PRO A 35 7.58 -5.68 10.39
N LEU A 36 6.60 -5.50 9.50
CA LEU A 36 5.36 -4.79 9.77
C LEU A 36 4.18 -5.75 9.87
N GLN A 37 3.14 -5.32 10.58
CA GLN A 37 1.88 -6.05 10.59
C GLN A 37 1.29 -6.15 9.17
N PRO A 38 0.62 -7.26 8.82
CA PRO A 38 0.07 -7.46 7.47
C PRO A 38 -0.95 -6.40 7.05
N TYR A 39 -1.62 -5.78 8.02
CA TYR A 39 -2.51 -4.64 7.82
C TYR A 39 -2.15 -3.56 8.84
N LEU A 40 -1.78 -2.37 8.36
CA LEU A 40 -1.36 -1.25 9.19
C LEU A 40 -1.92 0.06 8.63
N VAL A 41 -2.52 0.87 9.49
CA VAL A 41 -2.96 2.23 9.16
C VAL A 41 -2.01 3.22 9.81
N LEU A 42 -1.31 4.00 8.99
CA LEU A 42 -0.45 5.09 9.43
C LEU A 42 -1.23 6.39 9.35
N SER A 43 -1.59 6.95 10.51
CA SER A 43 -2.23 8.26 10.60
C SER A 43 -1.17 9.36 10.68
N HIS A 44 -1.39 10.45 9.94
CA HIS A 44 -0.64 11.69 10.08
C HIS A 44 -1.60 12.88 10.05
N ASP A 45 -1.19 13.97 10.68
CA ASP A 45 -1.90 15.25 10.79
C ASP A 45 -1.38 16.30 9.80
N ARG A 46 -0.46 15.90 8.91
CA ARG A 46 0.18 16.82 7.98
C ARG A 46 -0.79 17.35 6.92
N PRO A 47 -0.90 18.67 6.78
CA PRO A 47 -1.94 19.29 5.97
C PRO A 47 -1.76 19.00 4.49
N GLN A 48 -2.88 18.81 3.78
CA GLN A 48 -2.87 18.81 2.34
C GLN A 48 -2.33 20.14 1.80
N SER A 49 -1.52 20.09 0.74
CA SER A 49 -1.17 21.30 0.00
C SER A 49 -2.45 21.83 -0.64
N CYS A 50 -2.98 22.91 -0.07
CA CYS A 50 -4.39 23.36 -0.11
C CYS A 50 -4.98 23.61 -1.52
N GLN A 51 -4.24 23.37 -2.61
CA GLN A 51 -4.64 23.65 -3.98
C GLN A 51 -4.32 22.53 -4.99
N GLU A 52 -3.66 21.43 -4.59
CA GLU A 52 -3.00 20.55 -5.57
C GLU A 52 -3.39 19.06 -5.54
N GLU A 53 -4.46 18.67 -4.84
CA GLU A 53 -4.87 17.25 -4.75
C GLU A 53 -3.68 16.33 -4.38
N CYS A 54 -2.75 16.86 -3.59
CA CYS A 54 -1.52 16.20 -3.19
C CYS A 54 -1.14 16.60 -1.76
N ASN A 55 -0.39 15.72 -1.12
CA ASN A 55 0.19 15.93 0.18
C ASN A 55 1.68 15.61 0.08
N TYR A 56 2.50 16.67 0.05
CA TYR A 56 3.94 16.54 -0.13
C TYR A 56 4.58 15.70 0.97
N ASP A 57 4.17 15.91 2.21
CA ASP A 57 4.74 15.19 3.32
C ASP A 57 4.36 13.71 3.31
N GLU A 58 3.10 13.39 2.99
CA GLU A 58 2.66 12.02 2.80
C GLU A 58 3.44 11.35 1.66
N ALA A 59 3.66 12.05 0.54
CA ALA A 59 4.43 11.51 -0.57
C ALA A 59 5.89 11.21 -0.19
N VAL A 60 6.51 12.06 0.62
CA VAL A 60 7.86 11.83 1.16
C VAL A 60 7.87 10.66 2.16
N MET A 61 6.85 10.55 3.01
CA MET A 61 6.70 9.45 3.96
C MET A 61 6.55 8.11 3.23
N VAL A 62 5.66 8.04 2.24
CA VAL A 62 5.44 6.85 1.40
C VAL A 62 6.72 6.46 0.67
N ALA A 63 7.41 7.41 0.03
CA ALA A 63 8.67 7.12 -0.63
C ALA A 63 9.72 6.60 0.36
N SER A 64 9.83 7.20 1.55
CA SER A 64 10.77 6.76 2.59
C SER A 64 10.45 5.34 3.08
N LEU A 65 9.16 5.01 3.23
CA LEU A 65 8.71 3.67 3.59
C LEU A 65 9.08 2.65 2.53
N VAL A 66 8.83 2.95 1.24
CA VAL A 66 9.21 2.09 0.12
C VAL A 66 10.72 1.84 0.12
N HIS A 67 11.54 2.88 0.25
CA HIS A 67 12.99 2.72 0.30
C HIS A 67 13.44 1.85 1.47
N ARG A 68 12.86 2.03 2.66
CA ARG A 68 13.17 1.19 3.84
C ARG A 68 12.81 -0.28 3.63
N ILE A 69 11.70 -0.56 2.95
CA ILE A 69 11.31 -1.93 2.61
C ILE A 69 12.30 -2.54 1.62
N LEU A 70 12.67 -1.79 0.58
CA LEU A 70 13.58 -2.27 -0.48
C LEU A 70 15.00 -2.58 0.01
N VAL A 71 15.51 -1.85 1.02
CA VAL A 71 16.85 -2.07 1.58
C VAL A 71 16.86 -3.01 2.78
N SER A 72 15.69 -3.48 3.23
CA SER A 72 15.59 -4.35 4.40
C SER A 72 16.05 -5.78 4.06
N GLU A 73 17.04 -6.28 4.78
CA GLU A 73 17.55 -7.66 4.62
C GLU A 73 16.51 -8.74 4.97
N LEU A 74 15.47 -8.37 5.71
CA LEU A 74 14.36 -9.27 6.09
C LEU A 74 13.34 -9.49 4.96
N VAL A 75 13.42 -8.71 3.87
CA VAL A 75 12.48 -8.73 2.76
C VAL A 75 13.14 -9.39 1.55
N ASP A 76 12.45 -10.33 0.90
CA ASP A 76 12.95 -10.95 -0.33
C ASP A 76 13.16 -9.86 -1.40
N PRO A 77 14.35 -9.77 -2.04
CA PRO A 77 14.62 -8.80 -3.10
C PRO A 77 13.62 -8.84 -4.27
N LYS A 78 12.91 -9.96 -4.48
CA LYS A 78 11.87 -10.13 -5.51
C LYS A 78 10.50 -9.62 -5.10
N THR A 79 10.35 -9.16 -3.85
CA THR A 79 9.08 -8.65 -3.31
C THR A 79 8.59 -7.48 -4.14
N THR A 80 7.38 -7.59 -4.66
CA THR A 80 6.76 -6.55 -5.48
C THR A 80 5.96 -5.58 -4.63
N ILE A 81 6.10 -4.27 -4.90
CA ILE A 81 5.42 -3.20 -4.17
C ILE A 81 4.51 -2.43 -5.12
N GLY A 82 3.25 -2.27 -4.73
CA GLY A 82 2.32 -1.36 -5.39
C GLY A 82 1.97 -0.18 -4.51
N VAL A 83 2.13 1.03 -5.02
CA VAL A 83 1.66 2.25 -4.38
C VAL A 83 0.44 2.76 -5.13
N ILE A 84 -0.69 2.84 -4.43
CA ILE A 84 -1.97 3.23 -5.01
C ILE A 84 -2.40 4.56 -4.41
N THR A 85 -2.85 5.48 -5.26
CA THR A 85 -3.46 6.74 -4.82
C THR A 85 -4.55 7.18 -5.78
N PRO A 86 -5.65 7.78 -5.30
CA PRO A 86 -6.73 8.23 -6.17
C PRO A 86 -6.38 9.51 -6.96
N TYR A 87 -5.33 10.25 -6.57
CA TYR A 87 -5.00 11.54 -7.20
C TYR A 87 -3.78 11.44 -8.12
N ASN A 88 -3.93 11.89 -9.37
CA ASN A 88 -2.86 11.84 -10.37
C ASN A 88 -1.62 12.65 -9.95
N ARG A 89 -1.81 13.84 -9.35
CA ARG A 89 -0.71 14.67 -8.88
C ARG A 89 0.08 14.01 -7.75
N GLN A 90 -0.61 13.38 -6.79
CA GLN A 90 0.03 12.60 -5.75
C GLN A 90 0.82 11.42 -6.34
N ARG A 91 0.23 10.70 -7.31
CA ARG A 91 0.91 9.59 -7.98
C ARG A 91 2.22 10.05 -8.60
N ASP A 92 2.21 11.15 -9.32
CA ASP A 92 3.38 11.66 -10.03
C ASP A 92 4.44 12.17 -9.03
N LEU A 93 4.03 12.78 -7.92
CA LEU A 93 4.91 13.20 -6.84
C LEU A 93 5.58 12.00 -6.13
N ILE A 94 4.82 10.97 -5.80
CA ILE A 94 5.33 9.74 -5.21
C ILE A 94 6.32 9.06 -6.18
N LYS A 95 5.96 8.92 -7.46
CA LYS A 95 6.86 8.38 -8.50
C LYS A 95 8.18 9.13 -8.54
N LYS A 96 8.12 10.46 -8.54
CA LYS A 96 9.32 11.31 -8.54
C LYS A 96 10.18 11.07 -7.30
N ASN A 97 9.58 10.96 -6.12
CA ASN A 97 10.29 10.77 -4.86
C ASN A 97 10.88 9.35 -4.70
N ILE A 98 10.23 8.33 -5.27
CA ILE A 98 10.74 6.95 -5.27
C ILE A 98 11.87 6.78 -6.30
N GLY A 99 11.76 7.44 -7.46
CA GLY A 99 12.64 7.19 -8.59
C GLY A 99 12.29 5.88 -9.31
N PHE A 100 13.19 5.42 -10.19
CA PHE A 100 12.99 4.18 -10.94
C PHE A 100 13.40 2.96 -10.11
N ASN A 101 12.47 2.00 -9.97
CA ASN A 101 12.73 0.68 -9.42
C ASN A 101 11.81 -0.33 -10.11
N GLU A 102 12.36 -1.45 -10.59
CA GLU A 102 11.61 -2.46 -11.36
C GLU A 102 10.55 -3.22 -10.54
N ASN A 103 10.74 -3.31 -9.22
CA ASN A 103 9.84 -4.01 -8.31
C ASN A 103 8.77 -3.08 -7.73
N VAL A 104 8.83 -1.78 -8.02
CA VAL A 104 7.87 -0.78 -7.52
C VAL A 104 7.04 -0.23 -8.66
N GLU A 105 5.73 -0.28 -8.47
CA GLU A 105 4.79 0.36 -9.36
C GLU A 105 3.91 1.35 -8.58
N VAL A 106 3.67 2.50 -9.18
CA VAL A 106 2.81 3.55 -8.59
C VAL A 106 1.68 3.84 -9.58
N GLY A 107 0.44 3.71 -9.14
CA GLY A 107 -0.73 3.79 -10.01
C GLY A 107 -1.97 4.32 -9.31
N SER A 108 -3.04 4.50 -10.10
CA SER A 108 -4.39 4.73 -9.57
C SER A 108 -5.09 3.42 -9.27
N VAL A 109 -6.20 3.48 -8.53
CA VAL A 109 -7.05 2.32 -8.25
C VAL A 109 -7.46 1.61 -9.55
N ASP A 110 -7.88 2.37 -10.57
CA ASP A 110 -8.31 1.81 -11.86
C ASP A 110 -7.18 1.04 -12.57
N SER A 111 -5.95 1.57 -12.52
CA SER A 111 -4.78 0.91 -13.14
C SER A 111 -4.37 -0.41 -12.46
N TYR A 112 -4.87 -0.64 -11.24
CA TYR A 112 -4.60 -1.83 -10.43
C TYR A 112 -5.74 -2.86 -10.45
N GLN A 113 -6.83 -2.61 -11.18
CA GLN A 113 -7.94 -3.56 -11.25
C GLN A 113 -7.47 -4.92 -11.81
N GLY A 114 -7.71 -5.99 -11.05
CA GLY A 114 -7.34 -7.36 -11.42
C GLY A 114 -5.86 -7.71 -11.22
N ARG A 115 -5.05 -6.78 -10.69
CA ARG A 115 -3.62 -6.96 -10.44
C ARG A 115 -3.36 -7.09 -8.94
N GLU A 116 -2.27 -7.76 -8.59
CA GLU A 116 -1.85 -7.94 -7.20
C GLU A 116 -0.34 -7.71 -7.05
N ARG A 117 0.06 -7.39 -5.82
CA ARG A 117 1.45 -7.19 -5.40
C ARG A 117 1.60 -7.82 -4.02
N ASP A 118 2.83 -8.12 -3.64
CA ASP A 118 3.13 -8.67 -2.31
C ASP A 118 2.88 -7.62 -1.22
N ILE A 119 3.21 -6.36 -1.50
CA ILE A 119 2.97 -5.22 -0.61
C ILE A 119 2.16 -4.16 -1.35
N ILE A 120 1.10 -3.67 -0.72
CA ILE A 120 0.32 -2.53 -1.20
C ILE A 120 0.41 -1.39 -0.17
N ILE A 121 0.76 -0.20 -0.65
CA ILE A 121 0.69 1.05 0.12
C ILE A 121 -0.39 1.92 -0.52
N PHE A 122 -1.41 2.27 0.25
CA PHE A 122 -2.48 3.14 -0.20
C PHE A 122 -2.29 4.55 0.39
N SER A 123 -2.12 5.56 -0.47
CA SER A 123 -1.97 6.97 -0.08
C SER A 123 -3.30 7.69 -0.24
N CYS A 124 -3.84 8.17 0.88
CA CYS A 124 -5.18 8.76 0.99
C CYS A 124 -5.23 10.23 0.57
N VAL A 125 -4.15 11.00 0.79
CA VAL A 125 -3.96 12.41 0.43
C VAL A 125 -4.85 13.41 1.17
N ARG A 126 -6.18 13.21 1.12
CA ARG A 126 -7.14 14.09 1.76
C ARG A 126 -7.12 13.89 3.27
N THR A 127 -6.88 14.98 3.99
CA THR A 127 -6.99 15.06 5.44
C THR A 127 -8.31 15.70 5.90
N GLU A 128 -9.09 16.24 4.95
CA GLU A 128 -10.41 16.85 5.18
C GLU A 128 -11.41 16.35 4.14
N GLY A 129 -12.63 16.07 4.59
CA GLY A 129 -13.74 15.58 3.79
C GLY A 129 -15.07 15.99 4.39
#